data_AF-A0A523DQB1-F1
#
_entry.id   AF-A0A523DQB1-F1
#
_cell.length_a   1.000
_cell.length_b   1.000
_cell.length_c   1.000
_cell.angle_alpha   90.00
_cell.angle_beta   90.00
_cell.angle_gamma   90.00
#
_symmetry.space_group_name_H-M   'P 1'
#
loop_
_entity.id
_entity.type
_entity.pdbx_description
1 polymer ?
#
loop_
_entity_poly.entity_id
_entity_poly.type
_entity_poly.pdbx_seq_one_letter_code
_entity_poly.pdbx_strand_id
1 'polypeptide(L)'
;MRRTLVTVAVVAAAVGTIYLGFELATRLTQDVTPPPAVPAPEEVTPDPAGPLPPGEQDAEGLRTVDVILYFSRPDALGLAPEVRPIYLTRALLDRIKQTVVALIAGPARDSSLVPVLPPGTPLRDLFLDSHGTLYLDLGQAVVRDLLPGTTSELMAVMGLTDTLVANFPEVKQVQILVEGEEVRTLTGHLDLTYPLRADPSLILPPEVLPFLETPSPDVQDPAAGDSAAGAEEQPVIW
;
A
#
# COMPACT_ATOMS: atom_id res chain seq x y z
N MET A 1 7.98 64.53 36.32
CA MET A 1 7.02 64.41 35.18
C MET A 1 7.72 64.46 33.82
N ARG A 2 8.78 63.67 33.58
CA ARG A 2 9.55 63.68 32.31
C ARG A 2 9.76 62.31 31.66
N ARG A 3 9.27 61.22 32.28
CA ARG A 3 9.45 59.86 31.75
C ARG A 3 8.22 59.31 31.00
N THR A 4 7.02 59.84 31.24
CA THR A 4 5.79 59.39 30.54
C THR A 4 5.59 60.03 29.17
N LEU A 5 6.23 61.18 28.91
CA LEU A 5 6.11 61.93 27.64
C LEU A 5 6.94 61.33 26.49
N VAL A 6 8.00 60.56 26.80
CA VAL A 6 8.88 59.99 25.77
C VAL A 6 8.26 58.74 25.11
N THR A 7 7.48 57.95 25.86
CA THR A 7 6.89 56.71 25.33
C THR A 7 5.71 56.95 24.39
N VAL A 8 4.94 58.03 24.58
CA VAL A 8 3.80 58.36 23.69
C VAL A 8 4.28 58.92 22.33
N ALA A 9 5.42 59.61 22.30
CA ALA A 9 5.96 60.19 21.07
C ALA A 9 6.53 59.14 20.08
N VAL A 10 7.03 58.01 20.58
CA VAL A 10 7.63 56.97 19.73
C VAL A 10 6.57 56.12 19.01
N VAL A 11 5.39 55.92 19.59
CA VAL A 11 4.31 55.13 18.97
C VAL A 11 3.60 55.89 17.84
N ALA A 12 3.49 57.23 17.93
CA ALA A 12 2.86 58.04 16.89
C ALA A 12 3.70 58.16 15.59
N ALA A 13 5.03 58.01 15.67
CA ALA A 13 5.92 58.10 14.52
C ALA A 13 5.93 56.84 13.64
N ALA A 14 5.63 55.66 14.20
CA ALA A 14 5.61 54.39 13.47
C ALA A 14 4.32 54.20 12.64
N VAL A 15 3.18 54.76 13.08
CA VAL A 15 1.91 54.67 12.33
C VAL A 15 1.90 55.63 11.13
N GLY A 16 2.54 56.81 11.26
CA GLY A 16 2.66 57.77 10.16
C GLY A 16 3.56 57.31 9.00
N THR A 17 4.58 56.48 9.27
CA THR A 17 5.48 55.95 8.22
C THR A 17 4.85 54.79 7.44
N ILE A 18 3.95 54.01 8.07
CA ILE A 18 3.18 52.96 7.40
C ILE A 18 2.11 53.55 6.47
N TYR A 19 1.47 54.68 6.83
CA TYR A 19 0.51 55.35 5.96
C TYR A 19 1.17 56.16 4.82
N LEU A 20 2.33 56.78 5.07
CA LEU A 20 3.04 57.56 4.04
C LEU A 20 3.65 56.67 2.93
N GLY A 21 4.00 55.42 3.24
CA GLY A 21 4.46 54.44 2.24
C GLY A 21 3.34 53.93 1.32
N PHE A 22 2.11 53.88 1.81
CA PHE A 22 0.95 53.40 1.02
C PHE A 22 0.45 54.45 0.03
N GLU A 23 0.49 55.75 0.37
CA GLU A 23 0.14 56.85 -0.55
C GLU A 23 1.23 57.18 -1.60
N LEU A 24 2.49 56.79 -1.37
CA LEU A 24 3.55 56.97 -2.38
C LEU A 24 3.56 55.83 -3.42
N ALA A 25 3.12 54.62 -3.03
CA ALA A 25 3.01 53.47 -3.92
C ALA A 25 1.80 53.56 -4.87
N THR A 26 0.72 54.24 -4.48
CA THR A 26 -0.47 54.43 -5.32
C THR A 26 -0.33 55.56 -6.35
N ARG A 27 0.73 56.38 -6.30
CA ARG A 27 1.00 57.46 -7.28
C ARG A 27 1.99 57.12 -8.39
N LEU A 28 2.65 55.95 -8.35
CA LEU A 28 3.62 55.55 -9.39
C LEU A 28 3.02 54.65 -10.48
N THR A 29 1.71 54.46 -10.50
CA THR A 29 1.01 53.70 -11.57
C THR A 29 0.06 54.56 -12.42
N GLN A 30 0.02 55.89 -12.22
CA GLN A 30 -0.77 56.81 -13.04
C GLN A 30 0.15 57.70 -13.89
N ASP A 31 0.84 57.12 -14.86
CA ASP A 31 1.18 57.83 -16.10
C ASP A 31 1.60 56.82 -17.18
N VAL A 32 0.61 56.10 -17.72
CA VAL A 32 0.71 55.52 -19.06
C VAL A 32 -0.48 56.07 -19.84
N THR A 33 -0.16 56.91 -20.83
CA THR A 33 -1.09 57.68 -21.65
C THR A 33 -2.04 56.74 -22.42
N PRO A 34 -3.36 57.02 -22.52
CA PRO A 34 -4.25 56.21 -23.33
C PRO A 34 -3.95 56.41 -24.84
N PRO A 35 -3.79 55.34 -25.65
CA PRO A 35 -3.72 55.47 -27.10
C PRO A 35 -5.08 55.93 -27.69
N PRO A 36 -5.09 56.56 -28.89
CA PRO A 36 -6.28 57.19 -29.43
C PRO A 36 -7.36 56.15 -29.76
N ALA A 37 -8.62 56.52 -29.54
CA ALA A 37 -9.79 55.69 -29.81
C ALA A 37 -9.86 55.28 -31.30
N VAL A 38 -9.67 54.00 -31.56
CA VAL A 38 -10.03 53.34 -32.82
C VAL A 38 -11.47 52.82 -32.66
N PRO A 39 -12.39 53.08 -33.59
CA PRO A 39 -13.79 52.68 -33.46
C PRO A 39 -13.91 51.16 -33.53
N ALA A 40 -14.82 50.62 -32.72
CA ALA A 40 -15.11 49.19 -32.67
C ALA A 40 -15.54 48.64 -34.05
N PRO A 41 -15.00 47.48 -34.45
CA PRO A 41 -15.67 46.58 -35.38
C PRO A 41 -16.07 45.29 -34.66
N GLU A 42 -17.39 45.08 -34.63
CA GLU A 42 -18.15 43.82 -34.75
C GLU A 42 -17.70 42.54 -34.02
N GLU A 43 -18.67 41.98 -33.28
CA GLU A 43 -18.65 40.66 -32.65
C GLU A 43 -18.15 39.57 -33.62
N VAL A 44 -16.99 39.01 -33.32
CA VAL A 44 -16.59 37.69 -33.83
C VAL A 44 -17.07 36.66 -32.81
N THR A 45 -18.13 35.97 -33.20
CA THR A 45 -18.69 34.77 -32.56
C THR A 45 -17.61 33.79 -32.10
N PRO A 46 -17.68 33.21 -30.89
CA PRO A 46 -16.90 32.01 -30.60
C PRO A 46 -17.46 30.82 -31.39
N ASP A 47 -16.60 30.17 -32.17
CA ASP A 47 -16.83 28.86 -32.80
C ASP A 47 -17.04 27.78 -31.70
N PRO A 48 -17.93 26.78 -31.89
CA PRO A 48 -18.46 25.95 -30.82
C PRO A 48 -17.53 24.76 -30.55
N ALA A 49 -16.54 24.92 -29.69
CA ALA A 49 -16.09 23.79 -28.89
C ALA A 49 -17.18 23.57 -27.81
N GLY A 50 -18.15 22.71 -28.14
CA GLY A 50 -19.29 22.40 -27.28
C GLY A 50 -18.87 21.98 -25.87
N PRO A 51 -19.80 21.94 -24.90
CA PRO A 51 -19.54 21.32 -23.61
C PRO A 51 -18.92 19.94 -23.83
N LEU A 52 -17.77 19.68 -23.23
CA LEU A 52 -17.29 18.31 -23.06
C LEU A 52 -18.47 17.49 -22.53
N PRO A 53 -18.79 16.33 -23.13
CA PRO A 53 -19.95 15.56 -22.73
C PRO A 53 -19.87 15.30 -21.21
N PRO A 54 -20.94 15.57 -20.44
CA PRO A 54 -21.04 15.10 -19.07
C PRO A 54 -21.13 13.58 -19.14
N GLY A 55 -19.99 12.92 -18.93
CA GLY A 55 -19.90 11.45 -19.03
C GLY A 55 -18.48 10.89 -18.96
N GLU A 56 -17.46 11.64 -19.37
CA GLU A 56 -16.08 11.11 -19.36
C GLU A 56 -15.43 11.13 -17.96
N GLN A 57 -15.87 12.01 -17.06
CA GLN A 57 -15.36 12.08 -15.68
C GLN A 57 -16.10 11.11 -14.74
N ASP A 58 -17.35 10.75 -15.07
CA ASP A 58 -18.18 9.85 -14.24
C ASP A 58 -17.98 8.36 -14.59
N ALA A 59 -17.48 8.04 -15.79
CA ALA A 59 -17.23 6.65 -16.22
C ALA A 59 -15.89 6.07 -15.70
N GLU A 60 -14.92 6.90 -15.33
CA GLU A 60 -13.60 6.43 -14.89
C GLU A 60 -13.59 5.96 -13.42
N GLY A 61 -14.51 6.44 -12.59
CA GLY A 61 -14.72 5.95 -11.22
C GLY A 61 -15.53 4.65 -11.13
N LEU A 62 -16.04 4.14 -12.25
CA LEU A 62 -16.87 2.93 -12.30
C LEU A 62 -16.10 1.70 -12.76
N ARG A 63 -14.95 1.87 -13.42
CA ARG A 63 -14.11 0.74 -13.87
C ARG A 63 -13.29 0.23 -12.71
N THR A 64 -13.28 -1.09 -12.52
CA THR A 64 -12.49 -1.75 -11.50
C THR A 64 -11.39 -2.60 -12.12
N VAL A 65 -10.34 -2.83 -11.34
CA VAL A 65 -9.29 -3.81 -11.60
C VAL A 65 -9.10 -4.66 -10.36
N ASP A 66 -8.84 -5.95 -10.56
CA ASP A 66 -8.59 -6.87 -9.47
C ASP A 66 -7.16 -6.71 -8.95
N VAL A 67 -7.03 -6.67 -7.63
CA VAL A 67 -5.74 -6.78 -6.91
C VAL A 67 -5.75 -7.99 -6.00
N ILE A 68 -4.57 -8.55 -5.75
CA ILE A 68 -4.36 -9.69 -4.86
C ILE A 68 -3.90 -9.15 -3.50
N LEU A 69 -4.67 -9.41 -2.45
CA LEU A 69 -4.31 -9.08 -1.07
C LEU A 69 -3.83 -10.34 -0.36
N TYR A 70 -2.68 -10.27 0.30
CA TYR A 70 -2.14 -11.40 1.07
C TYR A 70 -2.45 -11.25 2.55
N PHE A 71 -3.20 -12.20 3.08
CA PHE A 71 -3.55 -12.29 4.49
C PHE A 71 -2.92 -13.52 5.14
N SER A 72 -2.81 -13.54 6.46
CA SER A 72 -2.29 -14.68 7.19
C SER A 72 -3.27 -15.85 7.09
N ARG A 73 -2.75 -17.06 6.92
CA ARG A 73 -3.53 -18.28 7.11
C ARG A 73 -3.93 -18.45 8.59
N PRO A 74 -5.00 -19.21 8.89
CA PRO A 74 -5.40 -19.51 10.27
C PRO A 74 -4.32 -20.22 11.10
N ASP A 75 -3.48 -21.03 10.44
CA ASP A 75 -2.37 -21.76 11.04
C ASP A 75 -1.11 -20.90 11.26
N ALA A 76 -1.11 -19.66 10.75
CA ALA A 76 0.00 -18.72 10.77
C ALA A 76 1.32 -19.26 10.15
N LEU A 77 1.24 -20.27 9.28
CA LEU A 77 2.40 -20.85 8.60
C LEU A 77 2.76 -20.12 7.30
N GLY A 78 1.90 -19.24 6.82
CA GLY A 78 2.13 -18.47 5.61
C GLY A 78 0.96 -17.56 5.25
N LEU A 79 1.10 -16.97 4.09
CA LEU A 79 0.15 -16.06 3.48
C LEU A 79 -0.73 -16.80 2.47
N ALA A 80 -1.97 -16.34 2.32
CA ALA A 80 -2.89 -16.79 1.28
C ALA A 80 -3.51 -15.58 0.56
N PRO A 81 -3.73 -15.69 -0.76
CA PRO A 81 -4.27 -14.61 -1.56
C PRO A 81 -5.79 -14.49 -1.40
N GLU A 82 -6.26 -13.25 -1.39
CA GLU A 82 -7.66 -12.89 -1.59
C GLU A 82 -7.74 -11.83 -2.69
N VAL A 83 -8.55 -12.08 -3.73
CA VAL A 83 -8.72 -11.13 -4.83
C VAL A 83 -9.77 -10.09 -4.45
N ARG A 84 -9.47 -8.80 -4.67
CA ARG A 84 -10.38 -7.70 -4.38
C ARG A 84 -10.38 -6.66 -5.50
N PRO A 85 -11.55 -6.20 -5.95
CA PRO A 85 -11.61 -5.11 -6.93
C PRO A 85 -11.27 -3.77 -6.26
N ILE A 86 -10.48 -2.95 -6.95
CA ILE A 86 -10.26 -1.54 -6.65
C ILE A 86 -10.65 -0.69 -7.87
N TYR A 87 -10.85 0.61 -7.68
CA TYR A 87 -11.12 1.51 -8.80
C TYR A 87 -9.88 1.71 -9.66
N LEU A 88 -10.07 1.62 -10.98
CA LEU A 88 -9.03 1.87 -11.97
C LEU A 88 -8.81 3.38 -12.14
N THR A 89 -8.04 3.97 -11.24
CA THR A 89 -7.63 5.38 -11.33
C THR A 89 -6.39 5.55 -12.21
N ARG A 90 -6.23 6.74 -12.80
CA ARG A 90 -5.06 7.06 -13.65
C ARG A 90 -3.76 7.11 -12.87
N ALA A 91 -3.80 7.65 -11.65
CA ALA A 91 -2.61 7.78 -10.83
C ALA A 91 -2.26 6.45 -10.16
N LEU A 92 -1.01 6.01 -10.33
CA LEU A 92 -0.50 4.79 -9.71
C LEU A 92 -0.60 4.84 -8.17
N LEU A 93 -0.20 5.96 -7.55
CA LEU A 93 -0.25 6.12 -6.10
C LEU A 93 -1.66 6.02 -5.53
N ASP A 94 -2.69 6.44 -6.27
CA ASP A 94 -4.09 6.28 -5.83
C ASP A 94 -4.51 4.80 -5.81
N ARG A 95 -4.04 3.99 -6.77
CA ARG A 95 -4.30 2.54 -6.78
C ARG A 95 -3.54 1.82 -5.67
N ILE A 96 -2.29 2.23 -5.41
CA ILE A 96 -1.50 1.73 -4.26
C ILE A 96 -2.23 2.05 -2.95
N LYS A 97 -2.67 3.31 -2.78
CA LYS A 97 -3.42 3.75 -1.60
C LYS A 97 -4.68 2.91 -1.38
N GLN A 98 -5.48 2.69 -2.43
CA GLN A 98 -6.67 1.85 -2.36
C GLN A 98 -6.33 0.41 -1.92
N THR A 99 -5.24 -0.16 -2.45
CA THR A 99 -4.79 -1.51 -2.11
C THR A 99 -4.38 -1.63 -0.64
N VAL A 100 -3.61 -0.66 -0.13
CA VAL A 100 -3.21 -0.64 1.28
C VAL A 100 -4.42 -0.46 2.20
N VAL A 101 -5.34 0.44 1.85
CA VAL A 101 -6.59 0.64 2.61
C VAL A 101 -7.42 -0.65 2.63
N ALA A 102 -7.51 -1.35 1.49
CA ALA A 102 -8.20 -2.63 1.40
C ALA A 102 -7.52 -3.73 2.24
N LEU A 103 -6.18 -3.75 2.30
CA LEU A 103 -5.44 -4.67 3.16
C LEU A 103 -5.67 -4.37 4.65
N ILE A 104 -5.63 -3.09 5.06
CA ILE A 104 -5.91 -2.64 6.44
C ILE A 104 -7.34 -2.97 6.87
N ALA A 105 -8.29 -2.96 5.93
CA ALA A 105 -9.68 -3.36 6.20
C ALA A 105 -9.82 -4.85 6.55
N GLY A 106 -8.81 -5.67 6.22
CA GLY A 106 -8.78 -7.10 6.49
C GLY A 106 -9.44 -7.97 5.41
N PRO A 107 -9.45 -9.29 5.62
CA PRO A 107 -10.06 -10.25 4.70
C PRO A 107 -11.60 -10.13 4.69
N ALA A 108 -12.24 -10.77 3.71
CA ALA A 108 -13.70 -10.80 3.63
C ALA A 108 -14.32 -11.42 4.89
N ARG A 109 -15.56 -11.02 5.25
CA ARG A 109 -16.19 -11.43 6.52
C ARG A 109 -16.45 -12.93 6.63
N ASP A 110 -16.60 -13.60 5.49
CA ASP A 110 -16.80 -15.04 5.33
C ASP A 110 -15.50 -15.81 5.05
N SER A 111 -14.37 -15.09 4.98
CA SER A 111 -13.04 -15.68 4.81
C SER A 111 -12.55 -16.29 6.14
N SER A 112 -11.80 -17.39 6.05
CA SER A 112 -11.06 -17.95 7.18
C SER A 112 -9.72 -17.24 7.43
N LEU A 113 -9.28 -16.41 6.49
CA LEU A 113 -8.00 -15.71 6.59
C LEU A 113 -7.99 -14.73 7.77
N VAL A 114 -6.79 -14.47 8.27
CA VAL A 114 -6.55 -13.63 9.44
C VAL A 114 -5.92 -12.31 8.98
N PRO A 115 -6.41 -11.15 9.46
CA PRO A 115 -5.83 -9.86 9.11
C PRO A 115 -4.35 -9.80 9.52
N VAL A 116 -3.54 -9.18 8.65
CA VAL A 116 -2.09 -9.01 8.87
C VAL A 116 -1.76 -7.67 9.51
N LEU A 117 -2.65 -6.69 9.44
CA LEU A 117 -2.51 -5.38 10.07
C LEU A 117 -3.64 -5.15 11.08
N PRO A 118 -3.41 -4.37 12.15
CA PRO A 118 -4.47 -3.97 13.05
C PRO A 118 -5.56 -3.20 12.29
N PRO A 119 -6.85 -3.56 12.46
CA PRO A 119 -7.94 -2.84 11.80
C PRO A 119 -7.92 -1.35 12.14
N GLY A 120 -8.09 -0.51 11.11
CA GLY A 120 -8.08 0.95 11.29
C GLY A 120 -6.70 1.56 11.49
N THR A 121 -5.61 0.82 11.23
CA THR A 121 -4.25 1.38 11.13
C THR A 121 -4.27 2.60 10.18
N PRO A 122 -3.84 3.80 10.63
CA PRO A 122 -3.81 4.96 9.75
C PRO A 122 -2.76 4.78 8.65
N LEU A 123 -3.15 4.92 7.39
CA LEU A 123 -2.22 5.17 6.29
C LEU A 123 -2.03 6.69 6.18
N ARG A 124 -0.84 7.17 6.51
CA ARG A 124 -0.54 8.60 6.63
C ARG A 124 -0.08 9.18 5.30
N ASP A 125 0.94 8.55 4.70
CA ASP A 125 1.51 8.98 3.43
C ASP A 125 2.14 7.82 2.67
N LEU A 126 2.42 8.06 1.38
CA LEU A 126 3.02 7.10 0.47
C LEU A 126 3.83 7.83 -0.62
N PHE A 127 5.07 7.39 -0.80
CA PHE A 127 5.99 7.95 -1.78
C PHE A 127 6.73 6.83 -2.53
N LEU A 128 6.69 6.87 -3.86
CA LEU A 128 7.41 5.93 -4.71
C LEU A 128 8.58 6.66 -5.35
N ASP A 129 9.80 6.20 -5.07
CA ASP A 129 11.00 6.77 -5.67
C ASP A 129 11.26 6.25 -7.10
N SER A 130 12.25 6.83 -7.78
CA SER A 130 12.64 6.41 -9.14
C SER A 130 13.34 5.06 -9.21
N HIS A 131 13.73 4.48 -8.07
CA HIS A 131 14.38 3.17 -7.97
C HIS A 131 13.38 2.04 -7.69
N GLY A 132 12.11 2.37 -7.47
CA GLY A 132 11.04 1.42 -7.17
C GLY A 132 10.91 1.10 -5.68
N THR A 133 11.45 1.93 -4.79
CA THR A 133 11.19 1.83 -3.35
C THR A 133 9.91 2.60 -3.02
N LEU A 134 8.92 1.88 -2.50
CA LEU A 134 7.71 2.48 -1.96
C LEU A 134 7.91 2.73 -0.46
N TYR A 135 7.98 3.99 -0.07
CA TYR A 135 7.95 4.43 1.31
C TYR A 135 6.49 4.52 1.75
N LEU A 136 6.14 3.78 2.81
CA LEU A 136 4.79 3.70 3.34
C LEU A 136 4.78 4.18 4.80
N ASP A 137 4.18 5.35 5.03
CA ASP A 137 4.05 5.92 6.38
C ASP A 137 2.74 5.45 7.04
N LEU A 138 2.88 4.70 8.12
CA LEU A 138 1.78 4.17 8.91
C LEU A 138 1.68 4.89 10.27
N GLY A 139 0.47 4.96 10.80
CA GLY A 139 0.25 5.48 12.15
C GLY A 139 0.73 4.53 13.23
N GLN A 140 0.98 5.07 14.43
CA GLN A 140 1.48 4.34 15.60
C GLN A 140 0.67 3.08 15.99
N ALA A 141 -0.60 3.01 15.57
CA ALA A 141 -1.46 1.85 15.76
C ALA A 141 -0.85 0.54 15.22
N VAL A 142 -0.05 0.60 14.14
CA VAL A 142 0.61 -0.57 13.57
C VAL A 142 1.62 -1.22 14.53
N VAL A 143 2.18 -0.44 15.46
CA VAL A 143 3.09 -0.93 16.49
C VAL A 143 2.33 -1.28 17.76
N ARG A 144 1.43 -0.38 18.19
CA ARG A 144 0.74 -0.49 19.48
C ARG A 144 -0.26 -1.65 19.51
N ASP A 145 -0.98 -1.88 18.42
CA ASP A 145 -2.13 -2.78 18.38
C ASP A 145 -1.83 -4.09 17.64
N LEU A 146 -0.61 -4.24 17.09
CA LEU A 146 -0.17 -5.48 16.47
C LEU A 146 0.13 -6.53 17.54
N LEU A 147 -0.29 -7.77 17.28
CA LEU A 147 -0.04 -8.87 18.20
C LEU A 147 1.48 -9.05 18.37
N PRO A 148 2.02 -9.12 19.60
CA PRO A 148 3.45 -9.34 19.81
C PRO A 148 3.90 -10.71 19.30
N GLY A 149 5.16 -10.79 18.85
CA GLY A 149 5.81 -12.05 18.46
C GLY A 149 6.27 -12.09 17.01
N THR A 150 7.25 -12.95 16.74
CA THR A 150 7.93 -13.05 15.44
C THR A 150 6.98 -13.39 14.30
N THR A 151 6.06 -14.32 14.51
CA THR A 151 5.10 -14.74 13.46
C THR A 151 4.17 -13.59 13.08
N SER A 152 3.62 -12.88 14.06
CA SER A 152 2.73 -11.74 13.80
C SER A 152 3.44 -10.63 13.04
N GLU A 153 4.67 -10.30 13.46
CA GLU A 153 5.50 -9.31 12.78
C GLU A 153 5.82 -9.73 11.33
N LEU A 154 6.19 -11.00 11.12
CA LEU A 154 6.46 -11.53 9.80
C LEU A 154 5.23 -11.49 8.89
N MET A 155 4.06 -11.91 9.38
CA MET A 155 2.82 -11.87 8.59
C MET A 155 2.41 -10.43 8.26
N ALA A 156 2.56 -9.49 9.20
CA ALA A 156 2.28 -8.07 8.96
C ALA A 156 3.17 -7.47 7.87
N VAL A 157 4.48 -7.67 8.02
CA VAL A 157 5.50 -7.10 7.13
C VAL A 157 5.43 -7.72 5.74
N MET A 158 5.33 -9.05 5.66
CA MET A 158 5.32 -9.74 4.37
C MET A 158 3.97 -9.69 3.68
N GLY A 159 2.85 -9.78 4.42
CA GLY A 159 1.53 -9.61 3.84
C GLY A 159 1.36 -8.24 3.16
N LEU A 160 1.90 -7.19 3.77
CA LEU A 160 1.95 -5.86 3.19
C LEU A 160 2.89 -5.77 1.97
N THR A 161 4.12 -6.25 2.12
CA THR A 161 5.16 -6.15 1.08
C THR A 161 4.79 -6.97 -0.16
N ASP A 162 4.37 -8.22 0.01
CA ASP A 162 3.99 -9.11 -1.08
C ASP A 162 2.76 -8.59 -1.81
N THR A 163 1.79 -8.03 -1.09
CA THR A 163 0.61 -7.38 -1.70
C THR A 163 1.04 -6.25 -2.62
N LEU A 164 1.93 -5.38 -2.16
CA LEU A 164 2.34 -4.21 -2.93
C LEU A 164 3.17 -4.60 -4.16
N VAL A 165 4.15 -5.47 -3.99
CA VAL A 165 5.05 -5.88 -5.09
C VAL A 165 4.33 -6.75 -6.12
N ALA A 166 3.38 -7.60 -5.71
CA ALA A 166 2.65 -8.47 -6.65
C ALA A 166 1.70 -7.70 -7.57
N ASN A 167 1.11 -6.59 -7.09
CA ASN A 167 0.12 -5.82 -7.85
C ASN A 167 0.72 -4.69 -8.68
N PHE A 168 1.87 -4.16 -8.28
CA PHE A 168 2.46 -2.96 -8.88
C PHE A 168 3.88 -3.24 -9.35
N PRO A 169 4.10 -3.50 -10.65
CA PRO A 169 5.44 -3.75 -11.20
C PRO A 169 6.43 -2.62 -10.94
N GLU A 170 5.97 -1.39 -10.75
CA GLU A 170 6.79 -0.23 -10.39
C GLU A 170 7.35 -0.32 -8.96
N VAL A 171 6.70 -1.07 -8.06
CA VAL A 171 7.13 -1.29 -6.68
C VAL A 171 8.02 -2.53 -6.62
N LYS A 172 9.30 -2.35 -6.32
CA LYS A 172 10.30 -3.42 -6.21
C LYS A 172 10.56 -3.83 -4.77
N GLN A 173 10.39 -2.89 -3.85
CA GLN A 173 10.62 -3.05 -2.43
C GLN A 173 9.83 -2.00 -1.65
N VAL A 174 9.58 -2.27 -0.37
CA VAL A 174 8.77 -1.42 0.51
C VAL A 174 9.59 -1.02 1.73
N GLN A 175 9.71 0.28 1.98
CA GLN A 175 10.22 0.82 3.24
C GLN A 175 9.04 1.20 4.13
N ILE A 176 8.96 0.58 5.30
CA ILE A 176 7.92 0.90 6.28
C ILE A 176 8.41 2.02 7.18
N LEU A 177 7.60 3.06 7.34
CA LEU A 177 7.79 4.15 8.28
C LEU A 177 6.64 4.16 9.29
N VAL A 178 6.91 4.66 10.51
CA VAL A 178 5.89 4.85 11.53
C VAL A 178 5.97 6.28 12.03
N GLU A 179 4.86 7.02 11.90
CA GLU A 179 4.79 8.44 12.25
C GLU A 179 5.87 9.29 11.55
N GLY A 180 6.20 8.94 10.30
CA GLY A 180 7.19 9.62 9.46
C GLY A 180 8.65 9.23 9.72
N GLU A 181 8.91 8.32 10.66
CA GLU A 181 10.26 7.91 11.04
C GLU A 181 10.56 6.46 10.62
N GLU A 182 11.81 6.19 10.28
CA GLU A 182 12.30 4.82 10.11
C GLU A 182 12.26 4.08 11.44
N VAL A 183 11.74 2.86 11.42
CA VAL A 183 11.68 2.00 12.61
C VAL A 183 12.58 0.80 12.43
N ARG A 184 13.18 0.32 13.53
CA ARG A 184 13.99 -0.90 13.48
C ARG A 184 13.13 -2.16 13.38
N THR A 185 11.98 -2.18 14.05
CA THR A 185 11.08 -3.34 14.19
C THR A 185 9.68 -2.81 14.48
N LEU A 186 8.61 -3.57 14.20
CA LEU A 186 7.27 -3.27 14.72
C LEU A 186 7.08 -3.81 16.14
N THR A 187 7.44 -5.07 16.40
CA THR A 187 7.25 -5.74 17.70
C THR A 187 8.53 -6.38 18.26
N GLY A 188 9.65 -6.34 17.52
CA GLY A 188 10.98 -6.57 18.10
C GLY A 188 11.83 -7.66 17.43
N HIS A 189 11.44 -8.20 16.28
CA HIS A 189 12.07 -9.38 15.69
C HIS A 189 12.62 -9.16 14.28
N LEU A 190 11.90 -8.46 13.41
CA LEU A 190 12.33 -8.19 12.04
C LEU A 190 13.05 -6.85 11.92
N ASP A 191 14.20 -6.84 11.23
CA ASP A 191 14.93 -5.61 10.92
C ASP A 191 14.28 -4.89 9.74
N LEU A 192 13.73 -3.71 10.02
CA LEU A 192 13.01 -2.84 9.09
C LEU A 192 13.83 -1.58 8.72
N THR A 193 15.10 -1.54 9.09
CA THR A 193 16.02 -0.43 8.73
C THR A 193 16.38 -0.41 7.24
N TYR A 194 15.98 -1.44 6.49
CA TYR A 194 16.19 -1.54 5.05
C TYR A 194 14.87 -1.85 4.34
N PRO A 195 14.71 -1.39 3.08
CA PRO A 195 13.54 -1.73 2.28
C PRO A 195 13.42 -3.24 2.06
N LEU A 196 12.20 -3.74 2.18
CA LEU A 196 11.88 -5.16 2.11
C LEU A 196 11.42 -5.55 0.73
N ARG A 197 11.85 -6.72 0.27
CA ARG A 197 11.37 -7.32 -0.98
C ARG A 197 10.30 -8.35 -0.68
N ALA A 198 9.49 -8.65 -1.68
CA ALA A 198 8.55 -9.74 -1.57
C ALA A 198 9.27 -11.08 -1.32
N ASP A 199 8.64 -11.94 -0.54
CA ASP A 199 9.07 -13.31 -0.30
C ASP A 199 7.96 -14.29 -0.68
N PRO A 200 7.87 -14.67 -1.98
CA PRO A 200 6.84 -15.57 -2.46
C PRO A 200 6.87 -16.95 -1.81
N SER A 201 7.94 -17.32 -1.09
CA SER A 201 8.01 -18.62 -0.39
C SER A 201 7.02 -18.73 0.77
N LEU A 202 6.52 -17.59 1.27
CA LEU A 202 5.49 -17.54 2.29
C LEU A 202 4.07 -17.70 1.73
N ILE A 203 3.90 -17.58 0.41
CA ILE A 203 2.59 -17.74 -0.24
C ILE A 203 2.33 -19.24 -0.40
N LEU A 204 1.44 -19.76 0.43
CA LEU A 204 1.11 -21.19 0.43
C LEU A 204 -0.14 -21.46 -0.43
N PRO A 205 -0.19 -22.61 -1.12
CA PRO A 205 -1.40 -22.99 -1.84
C PRO A 205 -2.59 -23.13 -0.87
N PRO A 206 -3.83 -23.00 -1.35
CA PRO A 206 -5.00 -23.38 -0.58
C PRO A 206 -4.82 -24.83 -0.11
N GLU A 207 -5.17 -25.09 1.14
CA GLU A 207 -4.88 -26.36 1.82
C GLU A 207 -5.48 -27.53 1.04
N VAL A 208 -4.64 -28.24 0.29
CA VAL A 208 -4.99 -29.56 -0.22
C VAL A 208 -4.70 -30.48 0.94
N LEU A 209 -5.71 -30.79 1.74
CA LEU A 209 -5.60 -31.89 2.70
C LEU A 209 -5.09 -33.08 1.90
N PRO A 210 -3.90 -33.65 2.23
CA PRO A 210 -3.52 -34.90 1.62
C PRO A 210 -4.66 -35.86 1.97
N PHE A 211 -5.39 -36.31 0.95
CA PHE A 211 -6.28 -37.43 1.12
C PHE A 211 -5.43 -38.49 1.80
N LEU A 212 -5.94 -39.06 2.89
CA LEU A 212 -5.38 -40.29 3.40
C LEU A 212 -5.63 -41.33 2.31
N GLU A 213 -4.79 -41.34 1.27
CA GLU A 213 -4.59 -42.50 0.42
C GLU A 213 -4.02 -43.56 1.37
N THR A 214 -4.90 -44.20 2.12
CA THR A 214 -4.62 -45.54 2.60
C THR A 214 -4.36 -46.35 1.34
N PRO A 215 -3.15 -46.90 1.14
CA PRO A 215 -2.98 -47.81 0.02
C PRO A 215 -4.01 -48.92 0.20
N SER A 216 -4.93 -49.06 -0.75
CA SER A 216 -5.86 -50.19 -0.80
C SER A 216 -5.02 -51.46 -0.89
N PRO A 217 -5.17 -52.43 0.03
CA PRO A 217 -4.47 -53.70 -0.06
C PRO A 217 -5.27 -54.61 -0.99
N ASP A 218 -5.43 -54.24 -2.25
CA ASP A 218 -6.02 -55.11 -3.27
C ASP A 218 -5.17 -55.05 -4.54
N VAL A 219 -3.97 -55.61 -4.42
CA VAL A 219 -3.33 -56.30 -5.55
C VAL A 219 -3.17 -57.75 -5.11
N GLN A 220 -4.19 -58.54 -5.41
CA GLN A 220 -4.08 -59.99 -5.48
C GLN A 220 -3.06 -60.34 -6.56
N ASP A 221 -1.93 -60.91 -6.15
CA ASP A 221 -0.96 -61.52 -7.07
C ASP A 221 -1.25 -63.04 -7.16
N PRO A 222 -1.70 -63.56 -8.32
CA PRO A 222 -1.89 -64.98 -8.51
C PRO A 222 -0.60 -65.59 -9.11
N ALA A 223 0.32 -66.03 -8.25
CA ALA A 223 1.48 -66.79 -8.70
C ALA A 223 1.87 -67.87 -7.68
N ALA A 224 1.03 -68.89 -7.53
CA ALA A 224 1.47 -70.19 -7.03
C ALA A 224 1.95 -71.01 -8.22
N GLY A 225 3.28 -71.12 -8.38
CA GLY A 225 3.92 -71.79 -9.50
C GLY A 225 5.36 -72.20 -9.19
N ASP A 226 5.46 -73.36 -8.54
CA ASP A 226 6.49 -74.39 -8.76
C ASP A 226 7.86 -74.30 -8.05
N SER A 227 8.33 -75.52 -7.73
CA SER A 227 9.69 -75.92 -7.39
C SER A 227 10.14 -75.91 -5.92
N ALA A 228 10.00 -77.06 -5.26
CA ALA A 228 10.94 -77.50 -4.22
C ALA A 228 11.19 -79.02 -4.34
N ALA A 229 12.43 -79.29 -4.75
CA ALA A 229 13.14 -80.55 -4.93
C ALA A 229 12.93 -81.61 -3.83
N GLY A 230 12.96 -82.88 -4.26
CA GLY A 230 13.15 -84.04 -3.40
C GLY A 230 14.61 -84.45 -3.24
N ALA A 231 14.79 -85.49 -2.40
CA ALA A 231 16.00 -86.29 -2.12
C ALA A 231 17.15 -85.51 -1.42
N GLU A 232 17.85 -86.01 -0.41
CA GLU A 232 18.12 -87.38 0.00
C GLU A 232 18.75 -87.35 1.43
N GLU A 233 18.52 -88.40 2.22
CA GLU A 233 19.06 -88.60 3.57
C GLU A 233 20.46 -89.27 3.54
N GLN A 234 21.40 -88.66 4.28
CA GLN A 234 22.59 -89.24 4.97
C GLN A 234 23.80 -89.76 4.14
N PRO A 235 25.03 -89.61 4.70
CA PRO A 235 25.52 -90.62 5.64
C PRO A 235 26.22 -90.11 6.93
N VAL A 236 26.15 -91.02 7.90
CA VAL A 236 26.82 -91.23 9.21
C VAL A 236 28.32 -90.89 9.29
N ILE A 237 28.79 -90.30 10.40
CA ILE A 237 30.12 -90.56 11.00
C ILE A 237 30.07 -90.35 12.55
N TRP A 238 30.29 -91.46 13.28
CA TRP A 238 30.53 -91.73 14.73
C TRP A 238 29.54 -91.22 15.80
#